data_AF-A0A519KCN0-F1
#
_entry.id   AF-A0A519KCN0-F1
#
_cell.length_a   1.000
_cell.length_b   1.000
_cell.length_c   1.000
_cell.angle_alpha   90.00
_cell.angle_beta   90.00
_cell.angle_gamma   90.00
#
_symmetry.space_group_name_H-M   'P 1'
#
loop_
_entity.id
_entity.type
_entity.pdbx_description
1 polymer ?
#
loop_
_entity_poly.entity_id
_entity_poly.type
_entity_poly.pdbx_seq_one_letter_code
_entity_poly.pdbx_strand_id
1 'polypeptide(L)'
;MQNVTNLLQKLTPEELSALHKILESKSNEVNPIMEKLGKVLLPANGLWQTPLKYSHILDKIAKYNNIQLDSGNGELANEQQLFLAMFQKEFNKMSDEEKAAWTKDLEIRGLNRNQIASLTALGTIGAAQASGFGIYMIASSTVGAIASLFQITLPFAFYTGMSTVLSVVIGPIGFLVLGYAFYRSFKNVRSLNDVLDILSHSYTGLKNLVRGDYERATLSFKYIASMRVVLQQRLQEGIKEDETQYDKLLENSIHLREKRTANEALIETELSEISKLEEMIKNHRNAIDNYSVENTQIQNELSNLNNQLIRLKEAIAIKKAELEKFTVPDNVNTI
;
A
#
# COMPACT_ATOMS: atom_id res chain seq x y z
N MET A 1 6.20 -28.10 8.25
CA MET A 1 4.88 -27.72 8.85
C MET A 1 4.80 -26.23 9.17
N GLN A 2 5.81 -25.62 9.81
CA GLN A 2 5.78 -24.17 10.16
C GLN A 2 5.40 -23.25 8.99
N ASN A 3 5.96 -23.49 7.79
CA ASN A 3 5.67 -22.68 6.60
C ASN A 3 4.20 -22.74 6.17
N VAL A 4 3.54 -23.87 6.36
CA VAL A 4 2.11 -24.04 6.07
C VAL A 4 1.29 -23.40 7.20
N THR A 5 1.67 -23.60 8.45
CA THR A 5 1.00 -22.93 9.59
C THR A 5 1.00 -21.41 9.43
N ASN A 6 2.16 -20.82 9.11
CA ASN A 6 2.29 -19.38 8.89
C ASN A 6 1.45 -18.89 7.70
N LEU A 7 1.34 -19.72 6.64
CA LEU A 7 0.47 -19.42 5.51
C LEU A 7 -1.01 -19.38 5.96
N LEU A 8 -1.46 -20.44 6.64
CA LEU A 8 -2.85 -20.59 7.05
C LEU A 8 -3.28 -19.51 8.05
N GLN A 9 -2.36 -19.05 8.92
CA GLN A 9 -2.63 -17.93 9.84
C GLN A 9 -2.86 -16.59 9.13
N LYS A 10 -2.46 -16.45 7.87
CA LYS A 10 -2.69 -15.23 7.06
C LYS A 10 -4.00 -15.26 6.28
N LEU A 11 -4.72 -16.39 6.29
CA LEU A 11 -5.97 -16.55 5.55
C LEU A 11 -7.15 -15.98 6.33
N THR A 12 -8.14 -15.47 5.60
CA THR A 12 -9.42 -15.08 6.21
C THR A 12 -10.20 -16.32 6.66
N PRO A 13 -11.18 -16.17 7.57
CA PRO A 13 -12.04 -17.28 7.99
C PRO A 13 -12.75 -17.98 6.82
N GLU A 14 -13.15 -17.24 5.79
CA GLU A 14 -13.79 -17.76 4.58
C GLU A 14 -12.80 -18.59 3.74
N GLU A 15 -11.57 -18.09 3.57
CA GLU A 15 -10.49 -18.81 2.90
C GLU A 15 -10.11 -20.10 3.68
N LEU A 16 -10.11 -20.07 5.01
CA LEU A 16 -9.87 -21.27 5.83
C LEU A 16 -11.01 -22.29 5.75
N SER A 17 -12.25 -21.84 5.57
CA SER A 17 -13.43 -22.70 5.51
C SER A 17 -13.31 -23.79 4.45
N ALA A 18 -12.61 -23.52 3.34
CA ALA A 18 -12.44 -24.51 2.27
C ALA A 18 -11.63 -25.71 2.75
N LEU A 19 -10.54 -25.47 3.47
CA LEU A 19 -9.73 -26.55 4.06
C LEU A 19 -10.48 -27.30 5.15
N HIS A 20 -11.29 -26.60 5.95
CA HIS A 20 -12.14 -27.26 6.93
C HIS A 20 -13.15 -28.21 6.28
N LYS A 21 -13.78 -27.80 5.17
CA LYS A 21 -14.70 -28.66 4.43
C LYS A 21 -13.99 -29.81 3.70
N ILE A 22 -12.82 -29.58 3.09
CA ILE A 22 -12.02 -30.64 2.45
C ILE A 22 -11.60 -31.72 3.47
N LEU A 23 -11.11 -31.30 4.64
CA LEU A 23 -10.59 -32.20 5.67
C LEU A 23 -11.66 -32.65 6.68
N GLU A 24 -12.91 -32.23 6.52
CA GLU A 24 -14.02 -32.45 7.46
C GLU A 24 -13.68 -32.03 8.90
N SER A 25 -12.86 -30.99 9.06
CA SER A 25 -12.44 -30.47 10.36
C SER A 25 -13.56 -29.63 10.98
N LYS A 26 -13.80 -29.82 12.28
CA LYS A 26 -14.97 -29.26 12.99
C LYS A 26 -14.77 -27.86 13.61
N SER A 27 -13.61 -27.23 13.39
CA SER A 27 -13.30 -25.88 13.91
C SER A 27 -13.13 -24.87 12.78
N ASN A 28 -12.95 -23.58 13.08
CA ASN A 28 -12.41 -22.58 12.15
C ASN A 28 -10.92 -22.24 12.44
N GLU A 29 -10.25 -23.07 13.24
CA GLU A 29 -8.85 -22.87 13.66
C GLU A 29 -7.83 -23.61 12.79
N VAL A 30 -6.60 -23.08 12.72
CA VAL A 30 -5.49 -23.67 11.96
C VAL A 30 -5.02 -25.01 12.54
N ASN A 31 -5.02 -25.18 13.86
CA ASN A 31 -4.46 -26.38 14.50
C ASN A 31 -5.16 -27.67 14.06
N PRO A 32 -6.51 -27.75 14.05
CA PRO A 32 -7.20 -28.94 13.57
C PRO A 32 -7.01 -29.22 12.07
N ILE A 33 -6.81 -28.19 11.23
CA ILE A 33 -6.42 -28.38 9.81
C ILE A 33 -5.07 -29.09 9.75
N MET A 34 -4.08 -28.59 10.49
CA MET A 34 -2.71 -29.13 10.44
C MET A 34 -2.65 -30.56 10.95
N GLU A 35 -3.38 -30.88 12.02
CA GLU A 35 -3.47 -32.23 12.54
C GLU A 35 -4.08 -33.19 11.52
N LYS A 36 -5.23 -32.82 10.94
CA LYS A 36 -5.92 -33.66 9.94
C LYS A 36 -5.11 -33.81 8.66
N LEU A 37 -4.53 -32.73 8.16
CA LEU A 37 -3.66 -32.75 6.97
C LEU A 37 -2.46 -33.68 7.20
N GLY A 38 -1.85 -33.65 8.39
CA GLY A 38 -0.75 -34.55 8.74
C GLY A 38 -1.16 -36.03 8.78
N LYS A 39 -2.43 -36.33 9.02
CA LYS A 39 -2.94 -37.70 9.19
C LYS A 39 -3.71 -38.24 7.98
N VAL A 40 -4.08 -37.40 7.02
CA VAL A 40 -4.96 -37.77 5.88
C VAL A 40 -4.40 -38.90 5.01
N LEU A 41 -3.06 -38.97 4.87
CA LEU A 41 -2.36 -40.01 4.12
C LEU A 41 -1.93 -41.23 4.96
N LEU A 42 -2.35 -41.28 6.23
CA LEU A 42 -2.10 -42.40 7.12
C LEU A 42 -3.29 -43.36 7.09
N PRO A 43 -3.07 -44.68 7.24
CA PRO A 43 -4.14 -45.65 7.37
C PRO A 43 -5.10 -45.27 8.50
N ALA A 44 -6.40 -45.50 8.31
CA ALA A 44 -7.44 -45.16 9.28
C ALA A 44 -7.39 -43.70 9.76
N ASN A 45 -7.02 -42.76 8.88
CA ASN A 45 -6.81 -41.34 9.19
C ASN A 45 -5.84 -41.10 10.36
N GLY A 46 -4.82 -41.96 10.49
CA GLY A 46 -3.77 -41.80 11.48
C GLY A 46 -4.26 -41.89 12.93
N LEU A 47 -5.32 -42.66 13.20
CA LEU A 47 -5.72 -43.01 14.55
C LEU A 47 -4.49 -43.53 15.32
N TRP A 48 -4.16 -42.87 16.44
CA TRP A 48 -3.00 -43.17 17.28
C TRP A 48 -1.62 -43.02 16.63
N GLN A 49 -1.54 -42.41 15.43
CA GLN A 49 -0.28 -42.17 14.72
C GLN A 49 0.14 -40.70 14.76
N THR A 50 1.44 -40.46 14.68
CA THR A 50 2.00 -39.11 14.61
C THR A 50 1.71 -38.48 13.25
N PRO A 51 1.27 -37.21 13.20
CA PRO A 51 1.09 -36.48 11.95
C PRO A 51 2.36 -36.45 11.08
N LEU A 52 2.19 -36.63 9.77
CA LEU A 52 3.26 -36.47 8.80
C LEU A 52 3.72 -35.01 8.69
N LYS A 53 5.00 -34.82 8.38
CA LYS A 53 5.53 -33.53 7.94
C LYS A 53 5.01 -33.20 6.55
N TYR A 54 4.86 -31.91 6.25
CA TYR A 54 4.36 -31.45 4.95
C TYR A 54 5.24 -31.91 3.78
N SER A 55 6.57 -31.86 3.90
CA SER A 55 7.48 -32.47 2.90
C SER A 55 7.15 -33.93 2.57
N HIS A 56 6.86 -34.77 3.58
CA HIS A 56 6.48 -36.17 3.35
C HIS A 56 5.10 -36.31 2.68
N ILE A 57 4.18 -35.36 2.92
CA ILE A 57 2.90 -35.31 2.23
C ILE A 57 3.13 -35.01 0.74
N LEU A 58 3.96 -34.01 0.43
CA LEU A 58 4.34 -33.68 -0.95
C LEU A 58 4.94 -34.90 -1.66
N ASP A 59 5.89 -35.59 -1.03
CA ASP A 59 6.53 -36.78 -1.59
C ASP A 59 5.53 -37.91 -1.88
N LYS A 60 4.61 -38.17 -0.93
CA LYS A 60 3.57 -39.20 -1.11
C LYS A 60 2.61 -38.84 -2.23
N ILE A 61 2.16 -37.59 -2.30
CA ILE A 61 1.28 -37.11 -3.36
C ILE A 61 1.99 -37.17 -4.71
N ALA A 62 3.26 -36.77 -4.78
CA ALA A 62 4.07 -36.84 -5.99
C ALA A 62 4.23 -38.28 -6.50
N LYS A 63 4.59 -39.21 -5.61
CA LYS A 63 4.68 -40.64 -5.92
C LYS A 63 3.36 -41.22 -6.42
N TYR A 64 2.24 -40.90 -5.75
CA TYR A 64 0.90 -41.33 -6.18
C TYR A 64 0.55 -40.82 -7.58
N ASN A 65 1.04 -39.63 -7.94
CA ASN A 65 0.80 -39.02 -9.23
C ASN A 65 1.87 -39.32 -10.29
N ASN A 66 2.87 -40.15 -10.01
CA ASN A 66 4.02 -40.41 -10.89
C ASN A 66 4.78 -39.14 -11.28
N ILE A 67 4.92 -38.20 -10.34
CA ILE A 67 5.67 -36.95 -10.52
C ILE A 67 6.98 -37.07 -9.74
N GLN A 68 8.10 -36.77 -10.39
CA GLN A 68 9.41 -36.72 -9.75
C GLN A 68 9.65 -35.33 -9.18
N LEU A 69 9.96 -35.25 -7.88
CA LEU A 69 10.40 -34.03 -7.22
C LEU A 69 11.92 -34.04 -7.09
N ASP A 70 12.52 -32.87 -7.22
CA ASP A 70 13.94 -32.73 -6.94
C ASP A 70 14.17 -32.79 -5.42
N SER A 71 14.87 -33.83 -4.97
CA SER A 71 15.11 -34.08 -3.55
C SER A 71 16.06 -33.04 -2.92
N GLY A 72 16.79 -32.25 -3.72
CA GLY A 72 17.65 -31.17 -3.26
C GLY A 72 16.93 -29.83 -3.07
N ASN A 73 15.69 -29.70 -3.54
CA ASN A 73 14.92 -28.47 -3.46
C ASN A 73 14.22 -28.30 -2.09
N GLY A 74 14.09 -27.05 -1.65
CA GLY A 74 13.36 -26.72 -0.41
C GLY A 74 11.86 -27.03 -0.50
N GLU A 75 11.19 -27.18 0.65
CA GLU A 75 9.76 -27.54 0.76
C GLU A 75 8.84 -26.69 -0.16
N LEU A 76 9.11 -25.38 -0.27
CA LEU A 76 8.36 -24.45 -1.11
C LEU A 76 8.57 -24.69 -2.61
N ALA A 77 9.81 -24.93 -3.03
CA ALA A 77 10.12 -25.22 -4.42
C ALA A 77 9.48 -26.54 -4.86
N ASN A 78 9.48 -27.55 -3.98
CA ASN A 78 8.79 -28.82 -4.23
C ASN A 78 7.27 -28.67 -4.30
N GLU A 79 6.67 -27.82 -3.46
CA GLU A 79 5.24 -27.50 -3.50
C GLU A 79 4.85 -26.89 -4.87
N GLN A 80 5.61 -25.88 -5.31
CA GLN A 80 5.37 -25.22 -6.60
C GLN A 80 5.61 -26.17 -7.79
N GLN A 81 6.70 -26.94 -7.77
CA GLN A 81 7.00 -27.92 -8.81
C GLN A 81 5.88 -28.96 -8.93
N LEU A 82 5.42 -29.51 -7.80
CA LEU A 82 4.33 -30.48 -7.77
C LEU A 82 3.03 -29.87 -8.31
N PHE A 83 2.70 -28.64 -7.92
CA PHE A 83 1.48 -27.97 -8.36
C PHE A 83 1.45 -27.75 -9.87
N LEU A 84 2.55 -27.25 -10.44
CA LEU A 84 2.67 -27.02 -11.88
C LEU A 84 2.70 -28.34 -12.67
N ALA A 85 3.41 -29.35 -12.18
CA ALA A 85 3.46 -30.67 -12.81
C ALA A 85 2.09 -31.35 -12.84
N MET A 86 1.26 -31.17 -11.81
CA MET A 86 -0.12 -31.66 -11.83
C MET A 86 -0.96 -30.99 -12.91
N PHE A 87 -0.88 -29.66 -13.04
CA PHE A 87 -1.57 -28.96 -14.13
C PHE A 87 -1.11 -29.46 -15.49
N GLN A 88 0.20 -29.55 -15.71
CA GLN A 88 0.79 -30.04 -16.96
C GLN A 88 0.30 -31.46 -17.30
N LYS A 89 0.26 -32.34 -16.30
CA LYS A 89 -0.25 -33.71 -16.45
C LYS A 89 -1.72 -33.74 -16.88
N GLU A 90 -2.58 -32.91 -16.29
CA GLU A 90 -4.00 -32.86 -16.67
C GLU A 90 -4.21 -32.20 -18.03
N PHE A 91 -3.47 -31.14 -18.35
CA PHE A 91 -3.48 -30.48 -19.66
C PHE A 91 -3.04 -31.42 -20.79
N ASN A 92 -2.04 -32.26 -20.55
CA ASN A 92 -1.54 -33.21 -21.54
C ASN A 92 -2.48 -34.38 -21.82
N LYS A 93 -3.50 -34.63 -20.97
CA LYS A 93 -4.55 -35.61 -21.26
C LYS A 93 -5.56 -35.11 -22.30
N MET A 94 -5.61 -33.80 -22.55
CA MET A 94 -6.51 -33.21 -23.54
C MET A 94 -6.00 -33.51 -24.95
N SER A 95 -6.92 -33.86 -25.86
CA SER A 95 -6.60 -33.96 -27.29
C SER A 95 -6.29 -32.57 -27.88
N ASP A 96 -5.71 -32.53 -29.07
CA ASP A 96 -5.39 -31.25 -29.73
C ASP A 96 -6.67 -30.46 -30.06
N GLU A 97 -7.78 -31.13 -30.39
CA GLU A 97 -9.09 -30.51 -30.57
C GLU A 97 -9.63 -29.94 -29.25
N GLU A 98 -9.42 -30.64 -28.14
CA GLU A 98 -9.83 -30.15 -26.81
C GLU A 98 -9.01 -28.95 -26.37
N LYS A 99 -7.70 -28.95 -26.64
CA LYS A 99 -6.82 -27.79 -26.39
C LYS A 99 -7.25 -26.58 -27.23
N ALA A 100 -7.57 -26.78 -28.51
CA ALA A 100 -8.07 -25.70 -29.36
C ALA A 100 -9.42 -25.14 -28.86
N ALA A 101 -10.35 -26.01 -28.46
CA ALA A 101 -11.62 -25.60 -27.88
C ALA A 101 -11.45 -24.84 -26.55
N TRP A 102 -10.53 -25.31 -25.70
CA TRP A 102 -10.19 -24.66 -24.44
C TRP A 102 -9.60 -23.27 -24.67
N THR A 103 -8.66 -23.12 -25.60
CA THR A 103 -8.10 -21.82 -26.01
C THR A 103 -9.20 -20.87 -26.47
N LYS A 104 -10.13 -21.33 -27.31
CA LYS A 104 -11.24 -20.51 -27.79
C LYS A 104 -12.17 -20.06 -26.65
N ASP A 105 -12.46 -20.92 -25.68
CA ASP A 105 -13.27 -20.56 -24.51
C ASP A 105 -12.59 -19.48 -23.66
N LEU A 106 -11.26 -19.54 -23.51
CA LEU A 106 -10.50 -18.49 -22.82
C LEU A 106 -10.53 -17.14 -23.55
N GLU A 107 -10.45 -17.15 -24.89
CA GLU A 107 -10.58 -15.92 -25.69
C GLU A 107 -11.96 -15.27 -25.51
N ILE A 108 -13.03 -16.09 -25.55
CA ILE A 108 -14.41 -15.62 -25.34
C ILE A 108 -14.57 -15.00 -23.94
N ARG A 109 -13.87 -15.54 -22.94
CA ARG A 109 -13.86 -15.02 -21.57
C ARG A 109 -12.95 -13.81 -21.38
N GLY A 110 -12.33 -13.29 -22.44
CA GLY A 110 -11.60 -12.03 -22.46
C GLY A 110 -10.09 -12.14 -22.22
N LEU A 111 -9.51 -13.34 -22.24
CA LEU A 111 -8.05 -13.47 -22.17
C LEU A 111 -7.43 -13.13 -23.52
N ASN A 112 -6.35 -12.35 -23.48
CA ASN A 112 -5.59 -12.02 -24.69
C ASN A 112 -4.63 -13.16 -25.09
N ARG A 113 -4.10 -13.09 -26.31
CA ARG A 113 -3.22 -14.11 -26.87
C ARG A 113 -1.96 -14.39 -26.03
N ASN A 114 -1.37 -13.36 -25.42
CA ASN A 114 -0.17 -13.53 -24.59
C ASN A 114 -0.48 -14.24 -23.28
N GLN A 115 -1.62 -13.93 -22.67
CA GLN A 115 -2.11 -14.59 -21.47
C GLN A 115 -2.41 -16.07 -21.72
N ILE A 116 -3.05 -16.37 -22.85
CA ILE A 116 -3.32 -17.74 -23.28
C ILE A 116 -2.03 -18.48 -23.60
N ALA A 117 -1.11 -17.86 -24.33
CA ALA A 117 0.20 -18.43 -24.64
C ALA A 117 0.99 -18.76 -23.37
N SER A 118 0.91 -17.92 -22.34
CA SER A 118 1.54 -18.23 -21.05
C SER A 118 0.93 -19.47 -20.39
N LEU A 119 -0.39 -19.66 -20.49
CA LEU A 119 -1.05 -20.83 -19.90
C LEU A 119 -0.77 -22.11 -20.68
N THR A 120 -0.77 -22.03 -22.01
CA THR A 120 -0.44 -23.19 -22.86
C THR A 120 1.03 -23.56 -22.73
N ALA A 121 1.94 -22.60 -22.61
CA ALA A 121 3.35 -22.84 -22.33
C ALA A 121 3.55 -23.57 -20.99
N LEU A 122 2.82 -23.16 -19.94
CA LEU A 122 2.78 -23.87 -18.66
C LEU A 122 2.26 -25.31 -18.80
N GLY A 123 1.22 -25.51 -19.60
CA GLY A 123 0.62 -26.83 -19.85
C GLY A 123 1.50 -27.76 -20.69
N THR A 124 2.41 -27.23 -21.50
CA THR A 124 3.22 -28.00 -22.46
C THR A 124 4.68 -28.15 -22.03
N ILE A 125 5.34 -27.04 -21.75
CA ILE A 125 6.77 -26.94 -21.44
C ILE A 125 7.01 -26.88 -19.91
N GLY A 126 5.94 -26.68 -19.12
CA GLY A 126 5.99 -26.70 -17.66
C GLY A 126 6.59 -25.42 -17.08
N ALA A 127 7.33 -25.56 -15.98
CA ALA A 127 7.86 -24.42 -15.22
C ALA A 127 8.91 -23.58 -15.99
N ALA A 128 9.56 -24.13 -17.02
CA ALA A 128 10.64 -23.45 -17.75
C ALA A 128 10.17 -22.21 -18.55
N GLN A 129 8.89 -22.13 -18.88
CA GLN A 129 8.27 -20.99 -19.57
C GLN A 129 7.15 -20.37 -18.72
N ALA A 130 7.19 -20.59 -17.41
CA ALA A 130 6.19 -20.07 -16.50
C ALA A 130 6.32 -18.54 -16.37
N SER A 131 5.29 -17.82 -16.79
CA SER A 131 5.14 -16.42 -16.39
C SER A 131 4.45 -16.34 -15.02
N GLY A 132 4.74 -15.29 -14.26
CA GLY A 132 4.05 -15.02 -12.99
C GLY A 132 2.52 -14.92 -13.17
N PHE A 133 2.07 -14.36 -14.30
CA PHE A 133 0.65 -14.28 -14.64
C PHE A 133 0.01 -15.66 -14.81
N GLY A 134 0.64 -16.57 -15.57
CA GLY A 134 0.09 -17.89 -15.82
C GLY A 134 -0.02 -18.73 -14.55
N ILE A 135 0.99 -18.67 -13.67
CA ILE A 135 0.96 -19.33 -12.36
C ILE A 135 -0.18 -18.74 -11.50
N TYR A 136 -0.28 -17.41 -11.43
CA TYR A 136 -1.33 -16.73 -10.68
C TYR A 136 -2.73 -17.06 -11.20
N MET A 137 -2.91 -17.14 -12.51
CA MET A 137 -4.17 -17.50 -13.15
C MET A 137 -4.61 -18.92 -12.78
N ILE A 138 -3.72 -19.90 -12.91
CA ILE A 138 -4.01 -21.29 -12.55
C ILE A 138 -4.33 -21.40 -11.06
N ALA A 139 -3.57 -20.73 -10.21
CA ALA A 139 -3.79 -20.73 -8.76
C ALA A 139 -5.14 -20.09 -8.38
N SER A 140 -5.41 -18.88 -8.86
CA SER A 140 -6.65 -18.15 -8.55
C SER A 140 -7.90 -18.89 -9.05
N SER A 141 -7.88 -19.44 -10.26
CA SER A 141 -8.94 -20.33 -10.75
C SER A 141 -9.08 -21.61 -9.94
N THR A 142 -7.98 -22.17 -9.41
CA THR A 142 -8.04 -23.36 -8.53
C THR A 142 -8.72 -23.03 -7.21
N VAL A 143 -8.38 -21.89 -6.59
CA VAL A 143 -9.06 -21.43 -5.37
C VAL A 143 -10.54 -21.20 -5.65
N GLY A 144 -10.88 -20.53 -6.76
CA GLY A 144 -12.26 -20.28 -7.17
C GLY A 144 -13.06 -21.58 -7.36
N ALA A 145 -12.52 -22.53 -8.12
CA ALA A 145 -13.17 -23.83 -8.34
C ALA A 145 -13.39 -24.61 -7.04
N ILE A 146 -12.41 -24.60 -6.13
CA ILE A 146 -12.54 -25.27 -4.82
C ILE A 146 -13.53 -24.54 -3.92
N ALA A 147 -13.55 -23.21 -3.91
CA ALA A 147 -14.54 -22.45 -3.16
C ALA A 147 -15.95 -22.74 -3.68
N SER A 148 -16.15 -22.81 -5.01
CA SER A 148 -17.42 -23.19 -5.63
C SER A 148 -17.85 -24.62 -5.29
N LEU A 149 -16.93 -25.58 -5.32
CA LEU A 149 -17.14 -26.98 -4.86
C LEU A 149 -17.80 -27.05 -3.48
N PHE A 150 -17.38 -26.18 -2.58
CA PHE A 150 -17.83 -26.18 -1.20
C PHE A 150 -18.87 -25.10 -0.89
N GLN A 151 -19.40 -24.41 -1.90
CA GLN A 151 -20.33 -23.28 -1.75
C GLN A 151 -19.81 -22.23 -0.75
N ILE A 152 -18.51 -21.94 -0.83
CA ILE A 152 -17.87 -20.91 -0.05
C ILE A 152 -17.81 -19.66 -0.91
N THR A 153 -18.39 -18.58 -0.39
CA THR A 153 -18.21 -17.25 -0.93
C THR A 153 -16.88 -16.70 -0.43
N LEU A 154 -15.98 -16.34 -1.34
CA LEU A 154 -14.69 -15.75 -0.95
C LEU A 154 -14.88 -14.27 -0.55
N PRO A 155 -13.94 -13.68 0.20
CA PRO A 155 -14.03 -12.27 0.58
C PRO A 155 -14.01 -11.36 -0.65
N PHE A 156 -14.67 -10.19 -0.57
CA PHE A 156 -14.67 -9.20 -1.66
C PHE A 156 -13.27 -8.83 -2.13
N ALA A 157 -12.32 -8.69 -1.19
CA ALA A 157 -10.91 -8.41 -1.47
C ALA A 157 -10.24 -9.47 -2.36
N PHE A 158 -10.69 -10.73 -2.27
CA PHE A 158 -10.21 -11.80 -3.15
C PHE A 158 -10.64 -11.54 -4.59
N TYR A 159 -11.91 -11.16 -4.81
CA TYR A 159 -12.43 -10.86 -6.15
C TYR A 159 -11.85 -9.58 -6.75
N THR A 160 -11.63 -8.54 -5.95
CA THR A 160 -11.03 -7.29 -6.44
C THR A 160 -9.58 -7.46 -6.88
N GLY A 161 -8.78 -8.25 -6.14
CA GLY A 161 -7.42 -8.63 -6.56
C GLY A 161 -7.40 -9.50 -7.82
N MET A 162 -8.52 -10.12 -8.17
CA MET A 162 -8.71 -10.87 -9.41
C MET A 162 -9.46 -10.07 -10.48
N SER A 163 -9.58 -8.74 -10.40
CA SER A 163 -10.45 -7.95 -11.29
C SER A 163 -10.25 -8.21 -12.79
N THR A 164 -9.05 -8.60 -13.23
CA THR A 164 -8.74 -8.98 -14.63
C THR A 164 -9.19 -10.39 -15.02
N VAL A 165 -9.65 -11.20 -14.06
CA VAL A 165 -9.79 -12.66 -14.17
C VAL A 165 -11.19 -13.18 -13.81
N LEU A 166 -12.10 -12.35 -13.27
CA LEU A 166 -13.41 -12.80 -12.76
C LEU A 166 -14.21 -13.73 -13.72
N SER A 167 -14.13 -13.51 -15.03
CA SER A 167 -14.77 -14.35 -16.06
C SER A 167 -14.23 -15.79 -16.17
N VAL A 168 -13.05 -16.04 -15.61
CA VAL A 168 -12.28 -17.30 -15.64
C VAL A 168 -12.13 -17.96 -14.27
N VAL A 169 -12.37 -17.23 -13.17
CA VAL A 169 -12.26 -17.73 -11.78
C VAL A 169 -13.15 -18.96 -11.55
N ILE A 170 -14.32 -19.00 -12.18
CA ILE A 170 -15.23 -20.17 -12.20
C ILE A 170 -15.28 -20.70 -13.63
N GLY A 171 -14.13 -21.19 -14.11
CA GLY A 171 -13.90 -21.49 -15.52
C GLY A 171 -13.12 -22.77 -15.78
N PRO A 172 -12.89 -23.11 -17.06
CA PRO A 172 -12.29 -24.39 -17.46
C PRO A 172 -10.88 -24.62 -16.90
N ILE A 173 -10.15 -23.56 -16.54
CA ILE A 173 -8.80 -23.65 -15.96
C ILE A 173 -8.84 -24.31 -14.57
N GLY A 174 -9.70 -23.82 -13.67
CA GLY A 174 -9.79 -24.32 -12.30
C GLY A 174 -10.21 -25.79 -12.25
N PHE A 175 -11.19 -26.17 -13.06
CA PHE A 175 -11.64 -27.56 -13.15
C PHE A 175 -10.60 -28.48 -13.79
N LEU A 176 -9.82 -27.99 -14.77
CA LEU A 176 -8.72 -28.76 -15.34
C LEU A 176 -7.64 -29.07 -14.30
N VAL A 177 -7.32 -28.12 -13.41
CA VAL A 177 -6.38 -28.35 -12.30
C VAL A 177 -6.92 -29.40 -11.33
N LEU A 178 -8.23 -29.40 -11.06
CA LEU A 178 -8.85 -30.42 -10.20
C LEU A 178 -8.75 -31.81 -10.83
N GLY A 179 -8.94 -31.91 -12.15
CA GLY A 179 -8.61 -33.07 -12.96
C GLY A 179 -9.31 -33.04 -14.32
N TYR A 180 -8.75 -33.71 -15.31
CA TYR A 180 -9.33 -33.78 -16.65
C TYR A 180 -10.78 -34.32 -16.67
N ALA A 181 -11.11 -35.23 -15.76
CA ALA A 181 -12.49 -35.71 -15.58
C ALA A 181 -13.45 -34.58 -15.16
N PHE A 182 -13.04 -33.72 -14.21
CA PHE A 182 -13.79 -32.54 -13.84
C PHE A 182 -13.91 -31.59 -15.02
N TYR A 183 -12.83 -31.29 -15.74
CA TYR A 183 -12.92 -30.45 -16.94
C TYR A 183 -13.93 -30.97 -17.97
N ARG A 184 -13.90 -32.27 -18.32
CA ARG A 184 -14.83 -32.86 -19.30
C ARG A 184 -16.29 -32.83 -18.84
N SER A 185 -16.55 -33.11 -17.57
CA SER A 185 -17.91 -33.02 -17.02
C SER A 185 -18.50 -31.62 -17.10
N PHE A 186 -17.65 -30.59 -17.20
CA PHE A 186 -18.04 -29.18 -17.19
C PHE A 186 -18.14 -28.54 -18.57
N LYS A 187 -17.49 -29.12 -19.59
CA LYS A 187 -17.50 -28.59 -20.97
C LYS A 187 -18.91 -28.41 -21.55
N ASN A 188 -19.90 -29.17 -21.06
CA ASN A 188 -21.29 -29.13 -21.54
C ASN A 188 -22.26 -28.43 -20.58
N VAL A 189 -21.77 -27.86 -19.47
CA VAL A 189 -22.61 -27.32 -18.42
C VAL A 189 -22.90 -25.85 -18.68
N ARG A 190 -24.19 -25.48 -18.70
CA ARG A 190 -24.65 -24.11 -19.01
C ARG A 190 -24.97 -23.27 -17.78
N SER A 191 -25.07 -23.87 -16.58
CA SER A 191 -25.42 -23.16 -15.34
C SER A 191 -24.56 -23.56 -14.13
N LEU A 192 -24.40 -22.65 -13.18
CA LEU A 192 -23.67 -22.91 -11.92
C LEU A 192 -24.35 -23.97 -11.03
N ASN A 193 -25.65 -24.19 -11.19
CA ASN A 193 -26.37 -25.18 -10.39
C ASN A 193 -26.08 -26.61 -10.88
N ASP A 194 -26.00 -26.81 -12.19
CA ASP A 194 -25.59 -28.09 -12.80
C ASP A 194 -24.14 -28.44 -12.44
N VAL A 195 -23.29 -27.41 -12.36
CA VAL A 195 -21.92 -27.50 -11.84
C VAL A 195 -21.94 -28.02 -10.40
N LEU A 196 -22.73 -27.42 -9.52
CA LEU A 196 -22.84 -27.82 -8.11
C LEU A 196 -23.37 -29.25 -7.94
N ASP A 197 -24.26 -29.69 -8.82
CA ASP A 197 -24.88 -31.02 -8.75
C ASP A 197 -23.89 -32.14 -9.13
N ILE A 198 -23.17 -31.98 -10.25
CA ILE A 198 -22.08 -32.88 -10.67
C ILE A 198 -20.98 -32.96 -9.61
N LEU A 199 -20.68 -31.82 -8.97
CA LEU A 199 -19.67 -31.72 -7.93
C LEU A 199 -20.07 -32.42 -6.64
N SER A 200 -21.34 -32.30 -6.22
CA SER A 200 -21.85 -32.95 -5.02
C SER A 200 -21.80 -34.48 -5.11
N HIS A 201 -22.02 -35.03 -6.31
CA HIS A 201 -21.92 -36.46 -6.58
C HIS A 201 -20.47 -36.97 -6.66
N SER A 202 -19.53 -36.10 -7.02
CA SER A 202 -18.10 -36.45 -6.96
C SER A 202 -17.56 -36.46 -5.52
N TYR A 203 -18.20 -35.73 -4.59
CA TYR A 203 -17.77 -35.61 -3.19
C TYR A 203 -18.00 -36.90 -2.37
N THR A 204 -19.04 -37.69 -2.68
CA THR A 204 -19.36 -38.93 -1.95
C THR A 204 -18.33 -40.06 -2.12
N GLY A 205 -17.43 -39.95 -3.10
CA GLY A 205 -16.40 -40.94 -3.43
C GLY A 205 -15.10 -40.89 -2.62
N LEU A 206 -14.87 -39.84 -1.82
CA LEU A 206 -13.64 -39.61 -1.03
C LEU A 206 -13.53 -40.48 0.24
N LYS A 207 -13.78 -41.79 0.13
CA LYS A 207 -13.70 -42.73 1.27
C LYS A 207 -12.71 -43.86 0.99
N ASN A 208 -11.42 -43.55 1.05
CA ASN A 208 -10.35 -44.55 1.05
C ASN A 208 -9.69 -44.65 2.45
N LEU A 209 -10.41 -45.23 3.41
CA LEU A 209 -9.96 -45.33 4.81
C LEU A 209 -8.78 -46.31 5.01
N VAL A 210 -8.60 -47.29 4.12
CA VAL A 210 -7.67 -48.42 4.33
C VAL A 210 -6.22 -48.09 3.92
N ARG A 211 -6.01 -47.24 2.90
CA ARG A 211 -4.67 -46.92 2.37
C ARG A 211 -4.26 -45.45 2.55
N GLY A 212 -5.09 -44.67 3.23
CA GLY A 212 -4.98 -43.21 3.28
C GLY A 212 -5.74 -42.55 2.13
N ASP A 213 -6.22 -41.34 2.40
CA ASP A 213 -7.11 -40.60 1.51
C ASP A 213 -6.32 -39.67 0.60
N TYR A 214 -5.74 -40.25 -0.47
CA TYR A 214 -4.89 -39.53 -1.43
C TYR A 214 -5.64 -38.44 -2.19
N GLU A 215 -6.94 -38.61 -2.40
CA GLU A 215 -7.76 -37.65 -3.12
C GLU A 215 -8.00 -36.40 -2.25
N ARG A 216 -8.39 -36.57 -0.97
CA ARG A 216 -8.49 -35.42 -0.04
C ARG A 216 -7.13 -34.76 0.17
N ALA A 217 -6.07 -35.56 0.33
CA ALA A 217 -4.71 -35.02 0.47
C ALA A 217 -4.31 -34.15 -0.73
N THR A 218 -4.60 -34.64 -1.95
CA THR A 218 -4.31 -33.93 -3.19
C THR A 218 -5.12 -32.65 -3.31
N LEU A 219 -6.41 -32.68 -2.94
CA LEU A 219 -7.27 -31.50 -2.97
C LEU A 219 -6.84 -30.45 -1.95
N SER A 220 -6.52 -30.86 -0.71
CA SER A 220 -5.94 -29.97 0.31
C SER A 220 -4.61 -29.37 -0.15
N PHE A 221 -3.73 -30.18 -0.74
CA PHE A 221 -2.47 -29.72 -1.31
C PHE A 221 -2.71 -28.66 -2.40
N LYS A 222 -3.56 -28.95 -3.39
CA LYS A 222 -3.88 -28.01 -4.49
C LYS A 222 -4.39 -26.68 -3.96
N TYR A 223 -5.26 -26.72 -2.94
CA TYR A 223 -5.77 -25.51 -2.30
C TYR A 223 -4.68 -24.72 -1.54
N ILE A 224 -3.83 -25.41 -0.78
CA ILE A 224 -2.73 -24.77 -0.04
C ILE A 224 -1.74 -24.11 -1.00
N ALA A 225 -1.32 -24.83 -2.05
CA ALA A 225 -0.37 -24.34 -3.04
C ALA A 225 -0.95 -23.15 -3.84
N SER A 226 -2.21 -23.25 -4.25
CA SER A 226 -2.87 -22.15 -4.97
C SER A 226 -3.04 -20.92 -4.09
N MET A 227 -3.45 -21.10 -2.84
CA MET A 227 -3.62 -19.98 -1.91
C MET A 227 -2.29 -19.31 -1.57
N ARG A 228 -1.19 -20.08 -1.52
CA ARG A 228 0.16 -19.50 -1.37
C ARG A 228 0.48 -18.54 -2.50
N VAL A 229 0.25 -18.94 -3.75
CA VAL A 229 0.47 -18.09 -4.92
C VAL A 229 -0.41 -16.83 -4.86
N VAL A 230 -1.70 -16.98 -4.53
CA VAL A 230 -2.62 -15.84 -4.45
C VAL A 230 -2.23 -14.86 -3.35
N LEU A 231 -1.89 -15.36 -2.16
CA LEU A 231 -1.41 -14.51 -1.07
C LEU A 231 -0.09 -13.80 -1.42
N GLN A 232 0.82 -14.49 -2.09
CA GLN A 232 2.07 -13.89 -2.53
C GLN A 232 1.82 -12.73 -3.50
N GLN A 233 0.92 -12.90 -4.46
CA GLN A 233 0.53 -11.83 -5.38
C GLN A 233 -0.12 -10.65 -4.62
N ARG A 234 -1.07 -10.92 -3.72
CA ARG A 234 -1.74 -9.89 -2.91
C ARG A 234 -0.73 -9.08 -2.07
N LEU A 235 0.25 -9.75 -1.47
CA LEU A 235 1.30 -9.08 -0.69
C LEU A 235 2.22 -8.25 -1.59
N GLN A 236 2.57 -8.74 -2.78
CA GLN A 236 3.37 -7.98 -3.73
C GLN A 236 2.66 -6.73 -4.26
N GLU A 237 1.34 -6.82 -4.49
CA GLU A 237 0.52 -5.67 -4.88
C GLU A 237 0.44 -4.64 -3.75
N GLY A 238 0.17 -5.09 -2.52
CA GLY A 238 0.16 -4.21 -1.34
C GLY A 238 1.50 -3.49 -1.12
N ILE A 239 2.63 -4.19 -1.28
CA ILE A 239 3.97 -3.56 -1.18
C ILE A 239 4.13 -2.45 -2.23
N LYS A 240 3.72 -2.68 -3.49
CA LYS A 240 3.83 -1.67 -4.56
C LYS A 240 2.95 -0.45 -4.30
N GLU A 241 1.75 -0.66 -3.76
CA GLU A 241 0.85 0.43 -3.37
C GLU A 241 1.46 1.26 -2.24
N ASP A 242 2.00 0.60 -1.21
CA ASP A 242 2.66 1.24 -0.08
C ASP A 242 3.93 2.00 -0.52
N GLU A 243 4.75 1.44 -1.41
CA GLU A 243 5.92 2.10 -2.01
C GLU A 243 5.49 3.37 -2.79
N THR A 244 4.44 3.26 -3.61
CA THR A 244 3.91 4.42 -4.35
C THR A 244 3.40 5.51 -3.42
N GLN A 245 2.75 5.15 -2.32
CA GLN A 245 2.28 6.10 -1.32
C GLN A 245 3.45 6.75 -0.57
N TYR A 246 4.47 5.96 -0.23
CA TYR A 246 5.70 6.44 0.39
C TYR A 246 6.39 7.48 -0.49
N ASP A 247 6.56 7.22 -1.79
CA ASP A 247 7.20 8.14 -2.73
C ASP A 247 6.47 9.49 -2.82
N LYS A 248 5.13 9.47 -2.87
CA LYS A 248 4.31 10.70 -2.85
C LYS A 248 4.49 11.49 -1.56
N LEU A 249 4.53 10.80 -0.42
CA LEU A 249 4.76 11.44 0.88
C LEU A 249 6.17 12.02 0.99
N LEU A 250 7.16 11.31 0.45
CA LEU A 250 8.54 11.76 0.40
C LEU A 250 8.68 13.04 -0.44
N GLU A 251 8.11 13.06 -1.65
CA GLU A 251 8.09 14.24 -2.52
C GLU A 251 7.46 15.46 -1.83
N ASN A 252 6.30 15.28 -1.21
CA ASN A 252 5.64 16.34 -0.45
C ASN A 252 6.51 16.83 0.73
N SER A 253 7.18 15.93 1.44
CA SER A 253 8.07 16.29 2.55
C SER A 253 9.26 17.13 2.10
N ILE A 254 9.82 16.83 0.93
CA ILE A 254 10.91 17.61 0.32
C ILE A 254 10.39 18.99 -0.07
N HIS A 255 9.25 19.07 -0.74
CA HIS A 255 8.64 20.34 -1.13
C HIS A 255 8.35 21.26 0.08
N LEU A 256 7.79 20.69 1.16
CA LEU A 256 7.54 21.44 2.39
C LEU A 256 8.83 21.94 3.05
N ARG A 257 9.91 21.15 2.98
CA ARG A 257 11.23 21.54 3.50
C ARG A 257 11.82 22.68 2.70
N GLU A 258 11.76 22.65 1.37
CA GLU A 258 12.21 23.74 0.51
C GLU A 258 11.43 25.03 0.79
N LYS A 259 10.11 24.95 0.91
CA LYS A 259 9.26 26.10 1.26
C LYS A 259 9.62 26.66 2.63
N ARG A 260 9.90 25.79 3.62
CA ARG A 260 10.35 26.21 4.94
C ARG A 260 11.68 26.95 4.87
N THR A 261 12.67 26.41 4.16
CA THR A 261 13.99 27.06 3.98
C THR A 261 13.88 28.41 3.28
N ALA A 262 13.02 28.52 2.25
CA ALA A 262 12.77 29.81 1.59
C ALA A 262 12.14 30.83 2.55
N ASN A 263 11.19 30.41 3.38
CA ASN A 263 10.59 31.28 4.40
C ASN A 263 11.60 31.69 5.48
N GLU A 264 12.48 30.78 5.91
CA GLU A 264 13.55 31.09 6.88
C GLU A 264 14.50 32.16 6.31
N ALA A 265 14.90 32.07 5.05
CA ALA A 265 15.73 33.09 4.39
C ALA A 265 15.04 34.46 4.27
N LEU A 266 13.72 34.48 4.01
CA LEU A 266 12.93 35.72 4.00
C LEU A 266 12.88 36.36 5.38
N ILE A 267 12.66 35.57 6.43
CA ILE A 267 12.66 36.05 7.82
C ILE A 267 14.03 36.65 8.18
N GLU A 268 15.14 36.01 7.81
CA GLU A 268 16.48 36.55 8.04
C GLU A 268 16.70 37.90 7.34
N THR A 269 16.18 38.05 6.12
CA THR A 269 16.26 39.30 5.35
C THR A 269 15.48 40.42 6.04
N GLU A 270 14.23 40.16 6.42
CA GLU A 270 13.36 41.11 7.15
C GLU A 270 13.97 41.52 8.49
N LEU A 271 14.55 40.59 9.25
CA LEU A 271 15.24 40.89 10.51
C LEU A 271 16.45 41.81 10.32
N SER A 272 17.21 41.61 9.25
CA SER A 272 18.31 42.51 8.89
C SER A 272 17.81 43.92 8.55
N GLU A 273 16.67 44.04 7.84
CA GLU A 273 16.07 45.35 7.54
C GLU A 273 15.55 46.06 8.79
N ILE A 274 14.86 45.33 9.68
CA ILE A 274 14.42 45.86 10.98
C ILE A 274 15.62 46.41 11.77
N SER A 275 16.72 45.66 11.84
CA SER A 275 17.92 46.11 12.55
C SER A 275 18.49 47.43 11.99
N LYS A 276 18.51 47.60 10.65
CA LYS A 276 18.93 48.87 10.02
C LYS A 276 17.99 50.02 10.38
N LEU A 277 16.67 49.78 10.37
CA LEU A 277 15.68 50.79 10.73
C LEU A 277 15.81 51.20 12.21
N GLU A 278 16.07 50.25 13.11
CA GLU A 278 16.33 50.54 14.53
C GLU A 278 17.56 51.44 14.72
N GLU A 279 18.64 51.19 13.97
CA GLU A 279 19.83 52.04 13.98
C GLU A 279 19.51 53.46 13.46
N MET A 280 18.75 53.57 12.37
CA MET A 280 18.29 54.87 11.85
C MET A 280 17.45 55.63 12.87
N ILE A 281 16.49 54.97 13.54
CA ILE A 281 15.65 55.59 14.58
C ILE A 281 16.51 56.11 15.73
N LYS A 282 17.50 55.33 16.17
CA LYS A 282 18.44 55.73 17.22
C LYS A 282 19.22 57.00 16.82
N ASN A 283 19.73 57.05 15.59
CA ASN A 283 20.46 58.22 15.08
C ASN A 283 19.57 59.47 15.01
N HIS A 284 18.33 59.34 14.54
CA HIS A 284 17.38 60.45 14.51
C HIS A 284 17.01 60.93 15.91
N ARG A 285 16.85 60.03 16.89
CA ARG A 285 16.59 60.40 18.29
C ARG A 285 17.75 61.23 18.86
N ASN A 286 18.99 60.82 18.65
CA ASN A 286 20.16 61.60 19.08
C ASN A 286 20.21 63.00 18.43
N ALA A 287 19.82 63.12 17.16
CA ALA A 287 19.74 64.41 16.48
C ALA A 287 18.65 65.31 17.09
N ILE A 288 17.47 64.76 17.40
CA ILE A 288 16.39 65.48 18.08
C ILE A 288 16.88 66.00 19.45
N ASP A 289 17.58 65.16 20.22
CA ASP A 289 18.14 65.55 21.52
C ASP A 289 19.13 66.73 21.37
N ASN A 290 20.01 66.68 20.36
CA ASN A 290 20.94 67.78 20.06
C ASN A 290 20.20 69.07 19.70
N TYR A 291 19.20 69.01 18.81
CA TYR A 291 18.39 70.19 18.45
C TYR A 291 17.60 70.74 19.66
N SER A 292 17.18 69.89 20.59
CA SER A 292 16.53 70.34 21.83
C SER A 292 17.49 71.13 22.72
N VAL A 293 18.75 70.72 22.80
CA VAL A 293 19.80 71.44 23.53
C VAL A 293 20.07 72.80 22.86
N GLU A 294 20.25 72.81 21.55
CA GLU A 294 20.49 74.05 20.77
C GLU A 294 19.34 75.04 20.91
N ASN A 295 18.07 74.58 20.78
CA ASN A 295 16.91 75.43 21.01
C ASN A 295 16.89 76.03 22.42
N THR A 296 17.27 75.26 23.43
CA THR A 296 17.37 75.77 24.81
C THR A 296 18.40 76.88 24.93
N GLN A 297 19.56 76.74 24.27
CA GLN A 297 20.59 77.78 24.24
C GLN A 297 20.09 79.05 23.56
N ILE A 298 19.46 78.92 22.39
CA ILE A 298 18.86 80.05 21.66
C ILE A 298 17.82 80.77 22.52
N GLN A 299 16.96 80.05 23.24
CA GLN A 299 15.97 80.64 24.14
C GLN A 299 16.63 81.44 25.27
N ASN A 300 17.73 80.93 25.84
CA ASN A 300 18.49 81.65 26.85
C ASN A 300 19.14 82.93 26.28
N GLU A 301 19.71 82.87 25.08
CA GLU A 301 20.28 84.02 24.39
C GLU A 301 19.22 85.09 24.09
N LEU A 302 18.05 84.69 23.59
CA LEU A 302 16.92 85.59 23.36
C LEU A 302 16.45 86.26 24.65
N SER A 303 16.36 85.52 25.76
CA SER A 303 16.03 86.06 27.08
C SER A 303 17.05 87.11 27.55
N ASN A 304 18.35 86.82 27.39
CA ASN A 304 19.41 87.76 27.71
C ASN A 304 19.34 89.03 26.85
N LEU A 305 19.15 88.88 25.54
CA LEU A 305 19.02 90.00 24.62
C LEU A 305 17.79 90.87 24.95
N ASN A 306 16.67 90.26 25.28
CA ASN A 306 15.47 90.97 25.72
C ASN A 306 15.72 91.77 27.00
N ASN A 307 16.42 91.21 27.98
CA ASN A 307 16.81 91.94 29.19
C ASN A 307 17.73 93.13 28.89
N GLN A 308 18.67 92.98 27.94
CA GLN A 308 19.51 94.08 27.49
C GLN A 308 18.70 95.19 26.80
N LEU A 309 17.75 94.82 25.93
CA LEU A 309 16.86 95.77 25.26
C LEU A 309 16.01 96.57 26.26
N ILE A 310 15.48 95.91 27.29
CA ILE A 310 14.72 96.57 28.36
C ILE A 310 15.59 97.62 29.06
N ARG A 311 16.80 97.23 29.51
CA ARG A 311 17.75 98.16 30.16
C ARG A 311 18.13 99.32 29.25
N LEU A 312 18.36 99.07 27.97
CA LEU A 312 18.71 100.12 27.02
C LEU A 312 17.54 101.09 26.81
N LYS A 313 16.31 100.58 26.72
CA LYS A 313 15.09 101.37 26.60
C LYS A 313 14.89 102.27 27.83
N GLU A 314 15.12 101.74 29.03
CA GLU A 314 15.10 102.52 30.28
C GLU A 314 16.18 103.61 30.28
N ALA A 315 17.42 103.27 29.90
CA ALA A 315 18.52 104.24 29.81
C ALA A 315 18.23 105.36 28.80
N ILE A 316 17.65 105.04 27.63
CA ILE A 316 17.21 106.03 26.64
C ILE A 316 16.11 106.92 27.23
N ALA A 317 15.14 106.36 27.95
CA ALA A 317 14.07 107.13 28.58
C ALA A 317 14.60 108.12 29.62
N ILE A 318 15.56 107.70 30.46
CA ILE A 318 16.23 108.57 31.44
C ILE A 318 16.96 109.70 30.71
N LYS A 319 17.77 109.39 29.70
CA LYS A 319 18.52 110.42 28.93
C LYS A 319 17.59 111.40 28.22
N LYS A 320 16.45 110.94 27.69
CA LYS A 320 15.42 111.83 27.10
C LYS A 320 14.83 112.78 28.15
N ALA A 321 14.47 112.27 29.32
CA ALA A 321 13.95 113.08 30.41
C ALA A 321 15.00 114.08 30.95
N GLU A 322 16.29 113.73 30.93
CA GLU A 322 17.37 114.66 31.25
C GLU A 322 17.50 115.75 30.17
N LEU A 323 17.46 115.38 28.88
CA LEU A 323 17.52 116.33 27.77
C LEU A 323 16.39 117.37 27.84
N GLU A 324 15.18 116.95 28.19
CA GLU A 324 14.03 117.85 28.40
C GLU A 324 14.25 118.91 29.49
N LYS A 325 15.14 118.66 30.47
CA LYS A 325 15.50 119.65 31.51
C LYS A 325 16.48 120.71 31.03
N PHE A 326 17.23 120.44 29.95
CA PHE A 326 18.19 121.38 29.36
C PHE A 326 17.64 122.14 28.16
N THR A 327 16.48 121.74 27.63
CA THR A 327 15.71 122.52 26.67
C THR A 327 14.93 123.61 27.40
N VAL A 328 15.38 124.87 27.25
CA VAL A 328 14.64 126.07 27.69
C VAL A 328 13.28 126.09 26.98
N PRO A 329 12.17 126.40 27.65
CA PRO A 329 10.91 126.59 26.96
C PRO A 329 11.06 127.75 25.97
N ASP A 330 10.74 127.51 24.70
CA ASP A 330 10.48 128.57 23.74
C ASP A 330 9.29 129.39 24.25
N ASN A 331 9.59 130.43 25.01
CA ASN A 331 8.74 131.58 25.17
C ASN A 331 9.61 132.84 25.10
N VAL A 332 9.83 133.27 23.86
CA VAL A 332 10.08 134.69 23.54
C VAL A 332 9.03 135.11 22.52
N ASN A 333 7.94 135.68 23.05
CA ASN A 333 7.15 136.85 22.60
C ASN A 333 6.75 136.97 21.11
N THR A 334 5.53 137.41 20.76
CA THR A 334 4.94 138.69 21.17
C THR A 334 3.47 138.84 20.71
N ILE A 335 2.72 139.65 21.48
CA ILE A 335 1.38 140.29 21.27
C ILE A 335 0.16 139.48 21.70
#